data_AF-A0AAV1HVW3-F1
#
_entry.id   AF-A0AAV1HVW3-F1
#
_cell.length_a   1.000
_cell.length_b   1.000
_cell.length_c   1.000
_cell.angle_alpha   90.00
_cell.angle_beta   90.00
_cell.angle_gamma   90.00
#
_symmetry.space_group_name_H-M   'P 1'
#
loop_
_entity.id
_entity.type
_entity.pdbx_description
1 polymer ?
#
loop_
_entity_poly.entity_id
_entity_poly.type
_entity_poly.pdbx_seq_one_letter_code
_entity_poly.pdbx_strand_id
1 'polypeptide(L)'
;MRGNLADIARTALRGVQASRCDFSRGFAASAETSIEGTPPKHESPKKKRVSEEDRVGAKSKLYSILKQSTQPLSSADIWDMAEPMGVKSKSFMKMMLNHMKKARYIKTQKTGKGSQFGYILPEMMKPQAPGVKFPWPVPPTAPAPAQHQAETSPQTSQQAA
;
A
#
# COMPACT_ATOMS: atom_id res chain seq x y z
N MET A 1 15.90 13.41 50.87
CA MET A 1 15.39 12.06 51.20
C MET A 1 15.43 11.22 49.94
N ARG A 2 16.35 10.25 49.89
CA ARG A 2 16.51 9.28 48.78
C ARG A 2 15.72 8.01 49.17
N GLY A 3 14.77 7.58 48.35
CA GLY A 3 14.04 6.33 48.54
C GLY A 3 14.59 5.22 47.65
N ASN A 4 15.04 4.12 48.28
CA ASN A 4 15.45 2.81 47.77
C ASN A 4 14.54 2.31 46.62
N LEU A 5 15.00 1.79 45.48
CA LEU A 5 15.85 0.61 45.17
C LEU A 5 15.39 -0.72 45.82
N ALA A 6 14.86 -1.60 44.97
CA ALA A 6 14.76 -3.05 45.12
C ALA A 6 13.90 -3.60 46.28
N ASP A 7 12.69 -4.06 45.95
CA ASP A 7 12.21 -5.44 46.24
C ASP A 7 10.71 -5.57 45.93
N ILE A 8 10.33 -5.84 44.67
CA ILE A 8 9.07 -6.56 44.37
C ILE A 8 9.34 -7.43 43.15
N ALA A 9 10.07 -8.52 43.37
CA ALA A 9 10.16 -9.61 42.40
C ALA A 9 8.92 -10.51 42.50
N ARG A 10 8.50 -11.02 41.33
CA ARG A 10 7.66 -12.22 41.11
C ARG A 10 6.18 -12.12 41.49
N THR A 11 5.33 -12.02 40.47
CA THR A 11 4.18 -12.91 40.23
C THR A 11 3.52 -12.57 38.89
N ALA A 12 3.03 -13.60 38.20
CA ALA A 12 2.20 -13.61 36.99
C ALA A 12 2.91 -13.86 35.64
N LEU A 13 3.57 -15.01 35.55
CA LEU A 13 3.41 -15.89 34.39
C LEU A 13 1.92 -16.33 34.35
N ARG A 14 1.07 -15.66 33.57
CA ARG A 14 -0.23 -16.24 33.15
C ARG A 14 -0.68 -15.60 31.84
N GLY A 15 -0.96 -16.48 30.89
CA GLY A 15 -1.05 -16.19 29.47
C GLY A 15 -2.04 -15.11 29.06
N VAL A 16 -1.62 -14.36 28.04
CA VAL A 16 -2.52 -13.68 27.10
C VAL A 16 -2.37 -14.43 25.78
N GLN A 17 -3.15 -15.50 25.63
CA GLN A 17 -3.58 -15.95 24.32
C GLN A 17 -4.49 -14.84 23.76
N ALA A 18 -3.94 -14.03 22.87
CA ALA A 18 -4.72 -13.02 22.16
C ALA A 18 -5.69 -13.72 21.20
N SER A 19 -6.95 -13.73 21.60
CA SER A 19 -8.16 -13.59 20.79
C SER A 19 -8.08 -14.11 19.36
N ARG A 20 -8.29 -15.42 19.20
CA ARG A 20 -9.05 -15.90 18.05
C ARG A 20 -10.49 -15.50 18.28
N CYS A 21 -10.97 -14.56 17.48
CA CYS A 21 -12.37 -14.18 17.42
C CYS A 21 -13.16 -15.37 16.88
N ASP A 22 -13.58 -16.23 17.79
CA ASP A 22 -14.60 -17.25 17.59
C ASP A 22 -15.94 -16.53 17.42
N PHE A 23 -16.27 -16.14 16.19
CA PHE A 23 -17.62 -15.68 15.83
C PHE A 23 -18.48 -16.90 15.49
N SER A 24 -18.51 -17.87 16.41
CA SER A 24 -19.47 -18.97 16.44
C SER A 24 -20.58 -18.58 17.42
N ARG A 25 -21.47 -17.69 16.98
CA ARG A 25 -22.78 -17.45 17.61
C ARG A 25 -23.78 -18.10 16.66
N GLY A 26 -24.19 -19.35 16.86
CA GLY A 26 -24.91 -19.78 18.05
C GLY A 26 -26.37 -19.35 17.91
N PHE A 27 -27.08 -19.91 16.93
CA PHE A 27 -28.54 -19.90 16.88
C PHE A 27 -28.99 -21.33 17.18
N ALA A 28 -29.42 -21.54 18.42
CA ALA A 28 -29.92 -22.82 18.88
C ALA A 28 -31.35 -23.04 18.36
N ALA A 29 -31.57 -24.31 18.03
CA ALA A 29 -32.76 -25.02 17.60
C ALA A 29 -34.14 -24.50 18.07
N SER A 30 -35.14 -24.67 17.20
CA SER A 30 -36.34 -25.43 17.55
C SER A 30 -37.20 -25.82 16.34
N ALA A 31 -37.85 -26.98 16.50
CA ALA A 31 -38.99 -27.54 15.75
C ALA A 31 -38.72 -28.24 14.41
N GLU A 32 -38.40 -29.53 14.53
CA GLU A 32 -39.21 -30.64 13.99
C GLU A 32 -40.26 -30.28 12.93
N THR A 33 -39.97 -30.63 11.68
CA THR A 33 -40.99 -31.04 10.70
C THR A 33 -40.35 -32.05 9.77
N SER A 34 -40.75 -33.30 9.94
CA SER A 34 -40.57 -34.38 9.00
C SER A 34 -41.28 -34.01 7.70
N ILE A 35 -40.54 -33.55 6.70
CA ILE A 35 -40.99 -33.57 5.31
C ILE A 35 -39.90 -34.19 4.45
N GLU A 36 -40.25 -35.35 3.89
CA GLU A 36 -39.57 -36.01 2.80
C GLU A 36 -39.50 -35.04 1.61
N GLY A 37 -38.33 -34.45 1.42
CA GLY A 37 -38.08 -33.46 0.39
C GLY A 37 -36.60 -33.43 0.09
N THR A 38 -36.23 -33.89 -1.09
CA THR A 38 -34.89 -33.86 -1.66
C THR A 38 -34.17 -32.54 -1.29
N PRO A 39 -32.94 -32.57 -0.73
CA PRO A 39 -32.22 -31.33 -0.45
C PRO A 39 -32.07 -30.57 -1.78
N PRO A 40 -32.51 -29.30 -1.88
CA PRO A 40 -32.30 -28.53 -3.08
C PRO A 40 -30.79 -28.48 -3.30
N LYS A 41 -30.39 -29.02 -4.45
CA LYS A 41 -29.03 -28.99 -4.98
C LYS A 41 -28.56 -27.54 -4.89
N HIS A 42 -27.79 -27.25 -3.83
CA HIS A 42 -27.25 -25.94 -3.53
C HIS A 42 -26.28 -25.60 -4.65
N GLU A 43 -26.82 -25.01 -5.72
CA GLU A 43 -26.06 -24.51 -6.85
C GLU A 43 -25.13 -23.45 -6.29
N SER A 44 -23.86 -23.85 -6.12
CA SER A 44 -22.80 -22.96 -5.70
C SER A 44 -22.88 -21.73 -6.59
N PRO A 45 -23.16 -20.52 -6.05
CA PRO A 45 -23.39 -19.36 -6.87
C PRO A 45 -22.19 -19.21 -7.78
N LYS A 46 -22.41 -19.41 -9.09
CA LYS A 46 -21.38 -19.31 -10.12
C LYS A 46 -20.79 -17.92 -9.99
N LYS A 47 -19.66 -17.85 -9.31
CA LYS A 47 -18.92 -16.64 -9.00
C LYS A 47 -18.51 -16.08 -10.36
N LYS A 48 -19.34 -15.19 -10.92
CA LYS A 48 -19.09 -14.53 -12.22
C LYS A 48 -17.69 -13.97 -12.13
N ARG A 49 -16.72 -14.64 -12.77
CA ARG A 49 -15.34 -14.21 -12.76
C ARG A 49 -15.34 -12.86 -13.46
N VAL A 50 -14.92 -11.84 -12.74
CA VAL A 50 -14.82 -10.49 -13.32
C VAL A 50 -13.85 -10.58 -14.51
N SER A 51 -14.33 -10.16 -15.68
CA SER A 51 -13.59 -10.13 -16.95
C SER A 51 -12.29 -9.35 -16.78
N GLU A 52 -11.27 -9.69 -17.57
CA GLU A 52 -9.96 -9.05 -17.44
C GLU A 52 -10.01 -7.58 -17.86
N GLU A 53 -10.81 -7.26 -18.88
CA GLU A 53 -11.05 -5.91 -19.38
C GLU A 53 -11.59 -4.97 -18.30
N ASP A 54 -12.55 -5.45 -17.50
CA ASP A 54 -13.09 -4.72 -16.32
C ASP A 54 -11.97 -4.37 -15.32
N ARG A 55 -11.01 -5.29 -15.13
CA ARG A 55 -9.90 -5.09 -14.18
C ARG A 55 -8.90 -4.08 -14.72
N VAL A 56 -8.56 -4.15 -16.00
CA VAL A 56 -7.64 -3.20 -16.65
C VAL A 56 -8.26 -1.80 -16.65
N GLY A 57 -9.54 -1.69 -17.04
CA GLY A 57 -10.28 -0.43 -17.00
C GLY A 57 -10.37 0.17 -15.60
N ALA A 58 -10.66 -0.65 -14.58
CA ALA A 58 -10.70 -0.19 -13.19
C ALA A 58 -9.33 0.29 -12.69
N LYS A 59 -8.23 -0.42 -13.00
CA LYS A 59 -6.88 0.02 -12.63
C LYS A 59 -6.54 1.37 -13.26
N SER A 60 -6.86 1.58 -14.54
CA SER A 60 -6.61 2.83 -15.24
C SER A 60 -7.40 3.99 -14.62
N LYS A 61 -8.69 3.78 -14.32
CA LYS A 61 -9.55 4.77 -13.63
C LYS A 61 -8.99 5.14 -12.26
N LEU A 62 -8.62 4.15 -11.44
CA LEU A 62 -8.04 4.37 -10.11
C LEU A 62 -6.70 5.08 -10.17
N TYR A 63 -5.86 4.75 -11.16
CA TYR A 63 -4.59 5.44 -11.38
C TYR A 63 -4.81 6.92 -11.73
N SER A 64 -5.76 7.23 -12.61
CA SER A 64 -6.12 8.60 -12.98
C SER A 64 -6.61 9.41 -11.77
N ILE A 65 -7.44 8.83 -10.90
CA ILE A 65 -7.89 9.48 -9.65
C ILE A 65 -6.68 9.81 -8.74
N LEU A 66 -5.79 8.84 -8.53
CA LEU A 66 -4.60 9.04 -7.70
C LEU A 66 -3.60 10.02 -8.32
N LYS A 67 -3.59 10.17 -9.66
CA LYS A 67 -2.75 11.14 -10.37
C LYS A 67 -3.26 12.58 -10.23
N GLN A 68 -4.54 12.79 -9.91
CA GLN A 68 -5.09 14.13 -9.72
C GLN A 68 -4.78 14.70 -8.33
N SER A 69 -4.50 13.86 -7.34
CA SER A 69 -4.23 14.28 -5.96
C SER A 69 -2.76 14.09 -5.58
N THR A 70 -2.12 15.17 -5.13
CA THR A 70 -0.77 15.12 -4.54
C THR A 70 -0.77 14.57 -3.11
N GLN A 71 -1.94 14.49 -2.47
CA GLN A 71 -2.10 13.99 -1.10
C GLN A 71 -2.57 12.52 -1.09
N PRO A 72 -2.20 11.74 -0.06
CA PRO A 72 -2.68 10.37 0.08
C PRO A 72 -4.19 10.34 0.29
N LEU A 73 -4.91 9.66 -0.60
CA LEU A 73 -6.37 9.57 -0.59
C LEU A 73 -6.87 8.36 0.19
N SER A 74 -7.90 8.51 1.01
CA SER A 74 -8.51 7.39 1.72
C SER A 74 -9.25 6.47 0.75
N SER A 75 -9.44 5.22 1.16
CA SER A 75 -10.33 4.30 0.42
C SER A 75 -11.78 4.79 0.32
N ALA A 76 -12.21 5.70 1.21
CA ALA A 76 -13.52 6.35 1.09
C ALA A 76 -13.50 7.36 -0.06
N ASP A 77 -12.59 8.34 -0.03
CA ASP A 77 -12.48 9.38 -1.06
C ASP A 77 -12.30 8.79 -2.47
N ILE A 78 -11.47 7.74 -2.60
CA ILE A 78 -11.27 7.05 -3.88
C ILE A 78 -12.57 6.41 -4.37
N TRP A 79 -13.41 5.89 -3.46
CA TRP A 79 -14.70 5.30 -3.83
C TRP A 79 -15.67 6.36 -4.35
N ASP A 80 -15.82 7.48 -3.65
CA ASP A 80 -16.68 8.59 -4.07
C ASP A 80 -16.32 9.11 -5.48
N MET A 81 -15.03 9.12 -5.83
CA MET A 81 -14.57 9.49 -7.17
C MET A 81 -14.69 8.35 -8.21
N ALA A 82 -14.56 7.09 -7.80
CA ALA A 82 -14.55 5.94 -8.69
C ALA A 82 -15.95 5.39 -9.02
N GLU A 83 -16.92 5.59 -8.13
CA GLU A 83 -18.32 5.20 -8.32
C GLU A 83 -18.93 5.81 -9.60
N PRO A 84 -18.87 7.14 -9.84
CA PRO A 84 -19.39 7.73 -11.07
C PRO A 84 -18.61 7.29 -12.31
N MET A 85 -17.39 6.78 -12.17
CA MET A 85 -16.61 6.21 -13.27
C MET A 85 -17.03 4.77 -13.62
N GLY A 86 -18.04 4.20 -12.96
CA GLY A 86 -18.55 2.86 -13.26
C GLY A 86 -17.73 1.72 -12.65
N VAL A 87 -17.06 1.94 -11.51
CA VAL A 87 -16.40 0.86 -10.78
C VAL A 87 -17.45 0.01 -10.06
N LYS A 88 -17.53 -1.29 -10.39
CA LYS A 88 -18.57 -2.24 -9.96
C LYS A 88 -18.95 -2.21 -8.47
N SER A 89 -17.98 -2.16 -7.56
CA SER A 89 -18.24 -2.17 -6.12
C SER A 89 -17.02 -1.72 -5.30
N LYS A 90 -17.26 -1.25 -4.07
CA LYS A 90 -16.22 -0.86 -3.12
C LYS A 90 -15.24 -1.99 -2.81
N SER A 91 -15.74 -3.21 -2.67
CA SER A 91 -14.89 -4.41 -2.47
C SER A 91 -14.02 -4.70 -3.68
N PHE A 92 -14.57 -4.58 -4.90
CA PHE A 92 -13.81 -4.74 -6.13
C PHE A 92 -12.72 -3.67 -6.28
N MET A 93 -13.05 -2.41 -5.98
CA MET A 93 -12.09 -1.31 -5.94
C MET A 93 -10.94 -1.59 -4.96
N LYS A 94 -11.24 -1.98 -3.71
CA LYS A 94 -10.21 -2.31 -2.71
C LYS A 94 -9.30 -3.46 -3.15
N MET A 95 -9.86 -4.47 -3.81
CA MET A 95 -9.08 -5.56 -4.40
C MET A 95 -8.14 -5.05 -5.50
N MET A 96 -8.62 -4.16 -6.39
CA MET A 96 -7.79 -3.56 -7.43
C MET A 96 -6.69 -2.67 -6.86
N LEU A 97 -6.98 -1.85 -5.84
CA LEU A 97 -5.96 -1.08 -5.11
C LEU A 97 -4.91 -2.01 -4.49
N ASN A 98 -5.31 -3.15 -3.91
CA ASN A 98 -4.35 -4.12 -3.38
C ASN A 98 -3.49 -4.75 -4.49
N HIS A 99 -4.05 -5.03 -5.67
CA HIS A 99 -3.27 -5.50 -6.82
C HIS A 99 -2.26 -4.46 -7.30
N MET A 100 -2.67 -3.19 -7.42
CA MET A 100 -1.79 -2.09 -7.79
C MET A 100 -0.67 -1.89 -6.75
N LYS A 101 -0.98 -2.04 -5.46
CA LYS A 101 0.00 -1.99 -4.37
C LYS A 101 1.02 -3.12 -4.47
N LYS A 102 0.57 -4.36 -4.70
CA LYS A 102 1.45 -5.52 -4.89
C LYS A 102 2.37 -5.34 -6.11
N ALA A 103 1.85 -4.78 -7.18
CA ALA A 103 2.60 -4.46 -8.39
C ALA A 103 3.44 -3.16 -8.28
N ARG A 104 3.50 -2.54 -7.09
CA ARG A 104 4.28 -1.32 -6.79
C ARG A 104 3.89 -0.07 -7.60
N TYR A 105 2.71 -0.04 -8.20
CA TYR A 105 2.18 1.16 -8.86
C TYR A 105 1.70 2.22 -7.86
N ILE A 106 1.30 1.81 -6.65
CA ILE A 106 0.81 2.71 -5.59
C ILE A 106 1.43 2.32 -4.25
N LYS A 107 1.58 3.30 -3.35
CA LYS A 107 2.01 3.10 -1.96
C LYS A 107 0.90 3.53 -1.00
N THR A 108 0.92 2.93 0.20
CA THR A 108 0.07 3.36 1.31
C THR A 108 0.89 4.22 2.26
N GLN A 109 0.38 5.41 2.59
CA GLN A 109 1.00 6.35 3.51
C GLN A 109 0.04 6.62 4.68
N LYS A 110 0.61 6.76 5.89
CA LYS A 110 -0.18 7.19 7.05
C LYS A 110 -0.62 8.62 6.86
N THR A 111 -1.92 8.86 7.01
CA THR A 111 -2.53 10.19 6.88
C THR A 111 -3.00 10.59 8.28
N GLY A 112 -2.30 11.54 8.92
CA GLY A 112 -2.65 12.08 10.24
C GLY A 112 -2.18 11.27 11.47
N LYS A 113 -2.71 11.65 12.64
CA LYS A 113 -2.47 10.99 13.93
C LYS A 113 -3.47 9.86 14.14
N GLY A 114 -3.11 8.64 13.74
CA GLY A 114 -3.95 7.45 13.94
C GLY A 114 -3.57 6.28 13.03
N SER A 115 -4.50 5.31 12.91
CA SER A 115 -4.38 4.15 12.03
C SER A 115 -5.02 4.38 10.65
N GLN A 116 -5.11 5.65 10.22
CA GLN A 116 -5.63 6.01 8.91
C GLN A 116 -4.52 5.94 7.87
N PHE A 117 -4.80 5.23 6.79
CA PHE A 117 -3.90 5.07 5.65
C PHE A 117 -4.60 5.58 4.39
N GLY A 118 -3.86 6.34 3.60
CA GLY A 118 -4.25 6.75 2.26
C GLY A 118 -3.36 6.09 1.22
N TYR A 119 -3.81 6.10 -0.02
CA TYR A 119 -3.09 5.61 -1.19
C TYR A 119 -2.52 6.80 -1.97
N ILE A 120 -1.28 6.68 -2.43
CA ILE A 120 -0.58 7.72 -3.19
C ILE A 120 0.31 7.09 -4.26
N LEU A 121 0.55 7.81 -5.36
CA LEU A 121 1.52 7.40 -6.37
C LEU A 121 2.96 7.55 -5.86
N PRO A 122 3.86 6.58 -6.10
CA PRO A 122 5.25 6.68 -5.68
C PRO A 122 5.97 7.90 -6.28
N GLU A 123 5.60 8.31 -7.48
CA GLU A 123 6.16 9.50 -8.15
C GLU A 123 5.76 10.80 -7.46
N MET A 124 4.56 10.84 -6.86
CA MET A 124 4.05 12.00 -6.13
C MET A 124 4.54 12.05 -4.68
N MET A 125 5.00 10.92 -4.15
CA MET A 125 5.83 10.95 -2.95
C MET A 125 7.15 11.60 -3.35
N LYS A 126 7.23 12.93 -3.28
CA LYS A 126 8.51 13.63 -3.22
C LYS A 126 9.40 12.80 -2.31
N PRO A 127 10.60 12.38 -2.75
CA PRO A 127 11.51 11.74 -1.83
C PRO A 127 11.72 12.76 -0.72
N GLN A 128 11.08 12.55 0.43
CA GLN A 128 11.78 12.89 1.66
C GLN A 128 13.04 12.07 1.53
N ALA A 129 14.10 12.71 1.05
CA ALA A 129 15.43 12.22 1.22
C ALA A 129 15.44 11.76 2.68
N PRO A 130 15.56 10.45 2.96
CA PRO A 130 15.73 10.02 4.34
C PRO A 130 16.88 10.90 4.80
N GLY A 131 16.67 11.71 5.83
CA GLY A 131 17.66 12.68 6.26
C GLY A 131 18.97 11.94 6.44
N VAL A 132 19.82 11.99 5.42
CA VAL A 132 21.16 11.46 5.47
C VAL A 132 21.89 12.56 6.22
N LYS A 133 21.68 12.58 7.54
CA LYS A 133 22.82 12.71 8.42
C LYS A 133 23.66 11.47 8.13
N PHE A 134 24.43 11.55 7.05
CA PHE A 134 25.65 10.79 6.94
C PHE A 134 26.66 11.56 7.80
N PRO A 135 26.98 11.14 9.03
CA PRO A 135 28.21 11.57 9.68
C PRO A 135 29.36 10.79 9.04
N TRP A 136 29.57 10.93 7.74
CA TRP A 136 30.86 10.54 7.18
C TRP A 136 31.77 11.76 7.35
N PRO A 137 32.91 11.64 8.04
CA PRO A 137 33.93 12.67 7.97
C PRO A 137 34.30 12.78 6.49
N VAL A 138 34.03 13.94 5.92
CA VAL A 138 34.59 14.31 4.62
C VAL A 138 36.12 14.19 4.76
N PRO A 139 36.80 13.28 4.02
CA PRO A 139 38.25 13.34 3.99
C PRO A 139 38.65 14.71 3.42
N PRO A 140 39.67 15.36 3.99
CA PRO A 140 40.12 16.66 3.50
C PRO A 140 40.45 16.53 2.02
N THR A 141 39.88 17.45 1.24
CA THR A 141 40.17 17.74 -0.16
C THR A 141 41.65 17.53 -0.44
N ALA A 142 41.99 16.45 -1.16
CA ALA A 142 43.31 16.30 -1.74
C ALA A 142 43.49 17.43 -2.77
N PRO A 143 44.62 18.16 -2.74
CA PRO A 143 44.86 19.25 -3.68
C PRO A 143 44.91 18.72 -5.11
N ALA A 144 44.26 19.46 -6.01
CA ALA A 144 44.23 19.19 -7.44
C ALA A 144 45.65 18.99 -7.99
N PRO A 145 45.95 17.87 -8.67
CA PRO A 145 47.16 17.79 -9.47
C PRO A 145 46.99 18.73 -10.67
N ALA A 146 47.91 19.69 -10.71
CA ALA A 146 48.14 20.60 -11.79
C ALA A 146 48.30 19.87 -13.14
N GLN A 147 47.77 20.53 -14.16
CA GLN A 147 48.30 20.60 -15.52
C GLN A 147 48.90 19.34 -16.13
N HIS A 148 48.18 18.76 -17.09
CA HIS A 148 48.83 18.38 -18.35
C HIS A 148 48.00 18.90 -19.52
N GLN A 149 48.57 19.92 -20.16
CA GLN A 149 48.34 20.24 -21.55
C GLN A 149 48.85 19.07 -22.40
N ALA A 150 48.05 18.67 -23.38
CA ALA A 150 48.46 18.07 -24.65
C ALA A 150 47.22 18.25 -25.54
N GLU A 151 47.15 19.26 -26.41
CA GLU A 151 47.81 19.28 -27.72
C GLU A 151 47.58 17.92 -28.41
N THR A 152 46.56 17.80 -29.26
CA THR A 152 46.68 17.86 -30.73
C THR A 152 45.24 17.71 -31.28
N SER A 153 44.69 18.71 -32.00
CA SER A 153 44.66 18.87 -33.47
C SER A 153 43.87 17.76 -34.23
N PRO A 154 43.42 17.97 -35.49
CA PRO A 154 42.59 19.06 -36.01
C PRO A 154 41.44 18.55 -36.94
N GLN A 155 40.52 19.46 -37.26
CA GLN A 155 39.96 19.74 -38.60
C GLN A 155 39.69 18.59 -39.59
N THR A 156 38.42 18.43 -40.00
CA THR A 156 37.90 18.01 -41.34
C THR A 156 36.37 18.00 -41.23
N SER A 157 35.52 18.42 -42.14
CA SER A 157 35.50 19.32 -43.31
C SER A 157 34.03 19.28 -43.76
N GLN A 158 33.48 20.44 -44.16
CA GLN A 158 32.49 20.63 -45.26
C GLN A 158 31.11 19.94 -45.11
N GLN A 159 29.97 20.62 -44.93
CA GLN A 159 29.35 21.70 -45.73
C GLN A 159 29.14 21.26 -47.20
N ALA A 160 27.97 20.71 -47.51
CA ALA A 160 26.78 21.37 -48.06
C ALA A 160 26.80 21.49 -49.59
N ALA A 161 25.95 20.69 -50.25
CA ALA A 161 24.93 21.06 -51.23
C ALA A 161 24.36 19.77 -51.84
#